data_AF-A0A2H6A3J3-F1
#
_entry.id   AF-A0A2H6A3J3-F1
#
_cell.length_a   1.000
_cell.length_b   1.000
_cell.length_c   1.000
_cell.angle_alpha   90.00
_cell.angle_beta   90.00
_cell.angle_gamma   90.00
#
_symmetry.space_group_name_H-M   'P 1'
#
loop_
_entity.id
_entity.type
_entity.pdbx_description
1 polymer ?
#
loop_
_entity_poly.entity_id
_entity_poly.type
_entity_poly.pdbx_seq_one_letter_code
_entity_poly.pdbx_strand_id
1 'polypeptide(L)'
;MTETFGLSPALQERLLTSIAVILVFWAARRIVLFAALRKVTDPKLRYRWQKATTYVTVPLAILVLGRIWFEGFQSLATFLGLLSAGLAIALKDLLVNLAGWGFILWRRPFEVGDRVQIGPHAGNVIDLRIFQFTLLEIGNWVDADQSTGRIIHIPNGKVFTEPLANFTKGFQFIWNEIPVLVTFESNWEKAKNILLEIARKHGAHLTAEAEAKLREVSSRFMIFYTTLTPTVYTSVADSGVLLTIRYLCDPRQRRGTTQAIWEDILRAFAECDDIDFAYPTQRFYNNVLEGKPEARARPAEIAGEPRTGR
;
A
#
# COMPACT_ATOMS: atom_id res chain seq x y z
N MET A 1 73.46 2.39 9.26
CA MET A 1 73.07 2.09 7.86
C MET A 1 71.81 2.92 7.59
N THR A 2 71.76 3.99 6.81
CA THR A 2 72.65 4.57 5.79
C THR A 2 72.24 6.05 5.64
N GLU A 3 73.13 6.98 5.97
CA GLU A 3 73.03 8.37 5.49
C GLU A 3 73.49 8.37 4.02
N THR A 4 72.55 8.40 3.07
CA THR A 4 72.90 8.46 1.64
C THR A 4 72.59 9.81 1.00
N PHE A 5 71.91 10.74 1.71
CA PHE A 5 71.53 12.05 1.16
C PHE A 5 71.52 13.24 2.16
N GLY A 6 72.03 13.07 3.39
CA GLY A 6 72.05 14.18 4.39
C GLY A 6 70.66 14.65 4.86
N LEU A 7 69.61 13.86 4.61
CA LEU A 7 68.24 14.08 5.05
C LEU A 7 67.89 13.10 6.19
N SER A 8 67.01 13.51 7.11
CA SER A 8 66.57 12.62 8.18
C SER A 8 65.81 11.40 7.60
N PRO A 9 65.99 10.18 8.15
CA PRO A 9 65.31 8.97 7.66
C PRO A 9 63.78 9.12 7.55
N ALA A 10 63.18 9.86 8.49
CA ALA A 10 61.75 10.16 8.49
C ALA A 10 61.31 11.05 7.30
N LEU A 11 62.16 11.98 6.87
CA LEU A 11 61.86 12.82 5.70
C LEU A 11 61.92 12.01 4.41
N GLN A 12 62.89 11.10 4.30
CA GLN A 12 63.05 10.23 3.14
C GLN A 12 61.83 9.30 2.97
N GLU A 13 61.31 8.75 4.07
CA GLU A 13 60.08 7.94 4.07
C GLU A 13 58.84 8.76 3.67
N ARG A 14 58.67 9.97 4.22
CA ARG A 14 57.55 10.87 3.87
C ARG A 14 57.57 11.30 2.39
N LEU A 15 58.76 11.51 1.82
CA LEU A 15 58.93 11.85 0.40
C LEU A 15 58.61 10.67 -0.51
N LEU A 16 59.15 9.48 -0.23
CA LEU A 16 58.87 8.26 -0.98
C LEU A 16 57.37 7.92 -0.98
N THR A 17 56.73 7.98 0.18
CA THR A 17 55.28 7.74 0.31
C THR A 17 54.44 8.79 -0.41
N SER A 18 54.82 10.08 -0.35
CA SER A 18 54.15 11.15 -1.10
C SER A 18 54.23 10.93 -2.62
N ILE A 19 55.39 10.55 -3.14
CA ILE A 19 55.60 10.24 -4.56
C ILE A 19 54.73 9.04 -4.97
N ALA A 20 54.72 7.98 -4.15
CA ALA A 20 53.88 6.80 -4.41
C ALA A 20 52.38 7.16 -4.46
N VAL A 21 51.90 8.00 -3.53
CA VAL A 21 50.50 8.46 -3.53
C VAL A 21 50.17 9.25 -4.79
N ILE A 22 51.02 10.19 -5.20
CA ILE A 22 50.82 10.98 -6.43
C ILE A 22 50.73 10.05 -7.65
N LEU A 23 51.62 9.06 -7.74
CA LEU A 23 51.61 8.09 -8.83
C LEU A 23 50.33 7.24 -8.85
N VAL A 24 49.85 6.79 -7.69
CA VAL A 24 48.59 6.04 -7.57
C VAL A 24 47.39 6.87 -8.01
N PHE A 25 47.26 8.11 -7.53
CA PHE A 25 46.17 8.99 -7.94
C PHE A 25 46.22 9.36 -9.43
N TRP A 26 47.42 9.58 -9.96
CA TRP A 26 47.63 9.82 -11.38
C TRP A 26 47.21 8.61 -12.24
N ALA A 27 47.64 7.41 -11.85
CA ALA A 27 47.30 6.16 -12.53
C ALA A 27 45.80 5.86 -12.46
N ALA A 28 45.20 5.97 -11.26
CA ALA A 28 43.76 5.79 -11.06
C ALA A 28 42.95 6.75 -11.94
N ARG A 29 43.32 8.03 -11.96
CA ARG A 29 42.69 9.03 -12.84
C ARG A 29 42.81 8.66 -14.32
N ARG A 30 43.97 8.18 -14.76
CA ARG A 30 44.19 7.74 -16.14
C ARG A 30 43.31 6.54 -16.49
N ILE A 31 43.18 5.57 -15.59
CA ILE A 31 42.33 4.38 -15.78
C ILE A 31 40.85 4.78 -15.84
N VAL A 32 40.37 5.59 -14.89
CA VAL A 32 38.97 6.06 -14.84
C VAL A 32 38.62 6.85 -16.11
N LEU A 33 39.47 7.80 -16.52
CA LEU A 33 39.23 8.56 -17.74
C LEU A 33 39.32 7.69 -18.99
N PHE A 34 40.22 6.73 -19.03
CA PHE A 34 40.32 5.80 -20.15
C PHE A 34 39.08 4.92 -20.27
N ALA A 35 38.57 4.39 -19.15
CA ALA A 35 37.35 3.59 -19.12
C ALA A 35 36.09 4.41 -19.45
N ALA A 36 35.95 5.60 -18.85
CA ALA A 36 34.78 6.46 -19.02
C ALA A 36 34.73 7.09 -20.43
N LEU A 37 35.88 7.48 -21.00
CA LEU A 37 35.92 8.18 -22.29
C LEU A 37 36.01 7.24 -23.50
N ARG A 38 36.17 5.93 -23.30
CA ARG A 38 36.20 4.93 -24.39
C ARG A 38 34.91 4.89 -25.22
N LYS A 39 33.77 5.25 -24.63
CA LYS A 39 32.44 5.21 -25.26
C LYS A 39 31.81 6.59 -25.48
N VAL A 40 32.52 7.68 -25.16
CA VAL A 40 31.96 9.05 -25.19
C VAL A 40 32.55 9.83 -26.37
N THR A 41 31.71 10.07 -27.37
CA THR A 41 32.05 10.86 -28.58
C THR A 41 31.74 12.35 -28.44
N ASP A 42 30.79 12.74 -27.57
CA ASP A 42 30.42 14.15 -27.36
C ASP A 42 31.53 14.96 -26.65
N PRO A 43 32.07 16.02 -27.29
CA PRO A 43 33.10 16.89 -26.71
C PRO A 43 32.68 17.56 -25.39
N LYS A 44 31.41 17.95 -25.24
CA LYS A 44 30.92 18.61 -24.01
C LYS A 44 30.89 17.65 -22.84
N LEU A 45 30.43 16.41 -23.08
CA LEU A 45 30.39 15.37 -22.06
C LEU A 45 31.81 14.96 -21.65
N ARG A 46 32.72 14.82 -22.62
CA ARG A 46 34.15 14.53 -22.36
C ARG A 46 34.83 15.58 -21.49
N TYR A 47 34.56 16.86 -21.76
CA TYR A 47 35.06 17.96 -20.92
C TYR A 47 34.50 17.91 -19.48
N ARG A 48 33.19 17.66 -19.33
CA ARG A 48 32.55 17.51 -18.01
C ARG A 48 33.17 16.37 -17.21
N TRP A 49 33.38 15.20 -17.81
CA TRP A 49 34.05 14.06 -17.16
C TRP A 49 35.47 14.39 -16.71
N GLN A 50 36.26 15.07 -17.54
CA GLN A 50 37.61 15.49 -17.17
C GLN A 50 37.59 16.45 -15.97
N LYS A 51 36.68 17.44 -15.97
CA LYS A 51 36.53 18.39 -14.87
C LYS A 51 36.02 17.72 -13.59
N ALA A 52 34.98 16.90 -13.67
CA ALA A 52 34.46 16.16 -12.53
C ALA A 52 35.52 15.27 -11.88
N THR A 53 36.28 14.52 -12.70
CA THR A 53 37.35 13.66 -12.18
C THR A 53 38.43 14.48 -11.49
N THR A 54 38.81 15.64 -12.03
CA THR A 54 39.77 16.56 -11.38
C THR A 54 39.23 17.12 -10.07
N TYR A 55 37.96 17.55 -10.03
CA TYR A 55 37.33 18.08 -8.80
C TYR A 55 37.17 17.04 -7.69
N VAL A 56 37.18 15.74 -8.01
CA VAL A 56 37.17 14.66 -7.01
C VAL A 56 38.59 14.23 -6.62
N THR A 57 39.46 13.98 -7.61
CA THR A 57 40.79 13.41 -7.37
C THR A 57 41.77 14.39 -6.75
N VAL A 58 41.74 15.67 -7.11
CA VAL A 58 42.68 16.67 -6.58
C VAL A 58 42.46 16.93 -5.09
N PRO A 59 41.23 17.21 -4.60
CA PRO A 59 41.01 17.35 -3.16
C PRO A 59 41.36 16.08 -2.39
N LEU A 60 41.04 14.90 -2.94
CA LEU A 60 41.32 13.63 -2.27
C LEU A 60 42.84 13.37 -2.17
N ALA A 61 43.61 13.69 -3.21
CA ALA A 61 45.07 13.61 -3.18
C ALA A 61 45.68 14.61 -2.19
N ILE A 62 45.16 15.85 -2.15
CA ILE A 62 45.57 16.86 -1.16
C ILE A 62 45.29 16.38 0.26
N LEU A 63 44.14 15.74 0.50
CA LEU A 63 43.81 15.17 1.81
C LEU A 63 44.79 14.05 2.22
N VAL A 64 45.12 13.13 1.31
CA VAL A 64 46.06 12.04 1.62
C VAL A 64 47.48 12.56 1.84
N LEU A 65 47.94 13.50 1.01
CA LEU A 65 49.25 14.13 1.17
C LEU A 65 49.31 14.95 2.46
N GLY A 66 48.25 15.69 2.78
CA GLY A 66 48.15 16.45 4.04
C GLY A 66 48.32 15.56 5.28
N ARG A 67 47.80 14.32 5.26
CA ARG A 67 48.02 13.34 6.33
C ARG A 67 49.49 12.95 6.54
N ILE A 68 50.28 12.91 5.48
CA ILE A 68 51.70 12.50 5.55
C ILE A 68 52.56 13.60 6.19
N TRP A 69 52.19 14.86 5.96
CA TRP A 69 53.00 16.02 6.36
C TRP A 69 52.54 16.69 7.66
N PHE A 70 51.26 16.60 8.02
CA PHE A 70 50.70 17.24 9.22
C PHE A 70 50.23 16.20 10.25
N GLU A 71 50.84 16.19 11.43
CA GLU A 71 50.43 15.27 12.52
C GLU A 71 49.03 15.59 13.06
N GLY A 72 48.53 16.82 12.89
CA GLY A 72 47.17 17.24 13.25
C GLY A 72 46.06 16.76 12.29
N PHE A 73 46.36 16.04 11.21
CA PHE A 73 45.35 15.66 10.21
C PHE A 73 44.30 14.67 10.72
N GLN A 74 44.57 13.97 11.82
CA GLN A 74 43.58 13.12 12.49
C GLN A 74 42.36 13.94 12.95
N SER A 75 42.53 15.19 13.40
CA SER A 75 41.41 16.04 13.81
C SER A 75 40.56 16.46 12.62
N LEU A 76 41.19 16.77 11.47
CA LEU A 76 40.49 17.09 10.24
C LEU A 76 39.72 15.88 9.68
N ALA A 77 40.33 14.69 9.72
CA ALA A 77 39.65 13.45 9.31
C ALA A 77 38.45 13.14 10.23
N THR A 78 38.60 13.35 11.54
CA THR A 78 37.51 13.18 12.51
C THR A 78 36.39 14.19 12.27
N PHE A 79 36.73 15.46 12.03
CA PHE A 79 35.79 16.51 11.69
C PHE A 79 35.04 16.22 10.38
N LEU A 80 35.75 15.84 9.31
CA LEU A 80 35.14 15.46 8.04
C LEU A 80 34.27 14.21 8.17
N GLY A 81 34.66 13.24 8.99
CA GLY A 81 33.85 12.07 9.30
C GLY A 81 32.54 12.45 10.01
N LEU A 82 32.63 13.32 11.03
CA LEU A 82 31.47 13.81 11.76
C LEU A 82 30.55 14.66 10.86
N LEU A 83 31.12 15.53 10.03
CA LEU A 83 30.40 16.33 9.04
C LEU A 83 29.68 15.43 8.02
N SER A 84 30.35 14.38 7.55
CA SER A 84 29.77 13.42 6.60
C SER A 84 28.61 12.63 7.23
N ALA A 85 28.75 12.23 8.49
CA ALA A 85 27.66 11.59 9.23
C ALA A 85 26.47 12.54 9.41
N GLY A 86 26.71 13.80 9.77
CA GLY A 86 25.68 14.84 9.86
C GLY A 86 24.98 15.06 8.52
N LEU A 87 25.74 15.13 7.42
CA LEU A 87 25.19 15.28 6.07
C LEU A 87 24.37 14.04 5.64
N ALA A 88 24.82 12.84 5.96
CA ALA A 88 24.10 11.60 5.68
C ALA A 88 22.76 11.54 6.42
N ILE A 89 22.72 11.97 7.68
CA ILE A 89 21.49 12.07 8.47
C ILE A 89 20.57 13.13 7.85
N ALA A 90 21.10 14.30 7.48
CA ALA A 90 20.33 15.37 6.86
C ALA A 90 19.73 14.97 5.50
N LEU A 91 20.45 14.18 4.71
CA LEU A 91 20.03 13.72 3.38
C LEU A 91 19.30 12.36 3.39
N LYS A 92 19.05 11.78 4.57
CA LYS A 92 18.47 10.45 4.72
C LYS A 92 17.21 10.28 3.88
N ASP A 93 16.26 11.19 3.98
CA ASP A 93 14.97 11.07 3.30
C ASP A 93 15.11 11.13 1.78
N LEU A 94 16.05 11.93 1.25
CA LEU A 94 16.31 12.01 -0.18
C LEU A 94 16.87 10.68 -0.72
N LEU A 95 17.82 10.10 0.02
CA LEU A 95 18.43 8.81 -0.31
C LEU A 95 17.41 7.67 -0.25
N VAL A 96 16.56 7.66 0.77
CA VAL A 96 15.49 6.65 0.94
C VAL A 96 14.47 6.75 -0.20
N ASN A 97 14.07 7.96 -0.61
CA ASN A 97 13.17 8.15 -1.75
C ASN A 97 13.79 7.70 -3.07
N LEU A 98 15.08 7.97 -3.29
CA LEU A 98 15.80 7.51 -4.48
C LEU A 98 15.90 5.97 -4.53
N ALA A 99 16.20 5.35 -3.38
CA ALA A 99 16.19 3.89 -3.25
C ALA A 99 14.79 3.31 -3.49
N GLY A 100 13.75 3.97 -2.97
CA GLY A 100 12.35 3.58 -3.18
C GLY A 100 11.96 3.64 -4.66
N TRP A 101 12.38 4.69 -5.37
CA TRP A 101 12.16 4.80 -6.82
C TRP A 101 12.82 3.66 -7.59
N GLY A 102 14.09 3.37 -7.31
CA GLY A 102 14.80 2.25 -7.93
C GLY A 102 14.14 0.90 -7.63
N PHE A 103 13.66 0.71 -6.40
CA PHE A 103 12.91 -0.48 -6.00
C PHE A 103 11.59 -0.60 -6.78
N ILE A 104 10.82 0.48 -6.92
CA ILE A 104 9.57 0.47 -7.71
C ILE A 104 9.87 0.07 -9.16
N LEU A 105 10.88 0.67 -9.78
CA LEU A 105 11.22 0.40 -11.19
C LEU A 105 11.76 -1.01 -11.45
N TRP A 106 12.54 -1.56 -10.51
CA TRP A 106 13.10 -2.90 -10.68
C TRP A 106 12.10 -3.97 -10.26
N ARG A 107 11.54 -3.86 -9.05
CA ARG A 107 10.72 -4.92 -8.47
C ARG A 107 9.28 -4.89 -8.99
N ARG A 108 8.82 -3.78 -9.57
CA ARG A 108 7.50 -3.79 -10.19
C ARG A 108 6.30 -3.72 -9.26
N PRO A 109 6.37 -3.41 -7.94
CA PRO A 109 5.27 -3.72 -7.00
C PRO A 109 3.92 -3.15 -7.46
N PHE A 110 3.95 -2.03 -8.16
CA PHE A 110 2.86 -1.43 -8.92
C PHE A 110 3.41 -0.68 -10.14
N GLU A 111 2.55 -0.44 -11.13
CA GLU A 111 2.85 0.35 -12.33
C GLU A 111 1.87 1.51 -12.51
N VAL A 112 2.17 2.44 -13.43
CA VAL A 112 1.21 3.50 -13.80
C VAL A 112 -0.05 2.86 -14.36
N GLY A 113 -1.21 3.28 -13.85
CA GLY A 113 -2.51 2.69 -14.16
C GLY A 113 -3.02 1.71 -13.11
N ASP A 114 -2.17 1.17 -12.24
CA ASP A 114 -2.63 0.29 -11.15
C ASP A 114 -3.47 1.04 -10.13
N ARG A 115 -4.45 0.34 -9.54
CA ARG A 115 -5.15 0.81 -8.35
C ARG A 115 -4.46 0.24 -7.12
N VAL A 116 -3.99 1.11 -6.24
CA VAL A 116 -3.20 0.74 -5.07
C VAL A 116 -3.67 1.49 -3.83
N GLN A 117 -3.34 0.95 -2.66
CA GLN A 117 -3.44 1.62 -1.38
C GLN A 117 -2.11 1.51 -0.66
N ILE A 118 -1.62 2.64 -0.16
CA ILE A 118 -0.41 2.73 0.67
C ILE A 118 -0.75 3.50 1.95
N GLY A 119 -0.63 2.81 3.09
CA GLY A 119 -1.15 3.32 4.36
C GLY A 119 -2.63 3.75 4.23
N PRO A 120 -2.99 5.00 4.59
CA PRO A 120 -4.37 5.49 4.51
C PRO A 120 -4.79 5.98 3.12
N HIS A 121 -3.87 6.08 2.16
CA HIS A 121 -4.16 6.67 0.85
C HIS A 121 -4.41 5.58 -0.19
N ALA A 122 -5.60 5.59 -0.80
CA ALA A 122 -5.96 4.73 -1.91
C ALA A 122 -6.15 5.55 -3.19
N GLY A 123 -5.77 4.98 -4.33
CA GLY A 123 -5.91 5.68 -5.61
C GLY A 123 -5.37 4.92 -6.81
N ASN A 124 -5.55 5.51 -7.98
CA ASN A 124 -4.92 5.02 -9.21
C ASN A 124 -3.55 5.70 -9.38
N VAL A 125 -2.50 4.93 -9.67
CA VAL A 125 -1.16 5.47 -9.92
C VAL A 125 -1.16 6.19 -11.27
N ILE A 126 -0.84 7.48 -11.29
CA ILE A 126 -0.82 8.29 -12.52
C ILE A 126 0.59 8.64 -13.00
N ASP A 127 1.58 8.67 -12.10
CA ASP A 127 2.94 9.06 -12.44
C ASP A 127 3.97 8.53 -11.42
N LEU A 128 5.19 8.24 -11.90
CA LEU A 128 6.33 7.77 -11.10
C LEU A 128 7.53 8.70 -11.30
N ARG A 129 7.88 9.51 -10.29
CA ARG A 129 9.03 10.43 -10.32
C ARG A 129 10.13 9.96 -9.38
N ILE A 130 11.31 10.57 -9.49
CA ILE A 130 12.54 10.16 -8.77
C ILE A 130 12.36 10.19 -7.23
N PHE A 131 11.61 11.14 -6.69
CA PHE A 131 11.43 11.27 -5.23
C PHE A 131 10.04 10.93 -4.73
N GLN A 132 9.04 10.89 -5.62
CA GLN A 132 7.65 10.64 -5.27
C GLN A 132 6.90 9.98 -6.42
N PHE A 133 5.83 9.25 -6.11
CA PHE A 133 4.84 8.83 -7.07
C PHE A 133 3.52 9.53 -6.81
N THR A 134 2.64 9.52 -7.80
CA THR A 134 1.40 10.28 -7.76
C THR A 134 0.20 9.35 -7.88
N LEU A 135 -0.76 9.52 -6.97
CA LEU A 135 -2.04 8.84 -6.97
C LEU A 135 -3.16 9.82 -7.30
N LEU A 136 -4.10 9.40 -8.14
CA LEU A 136 -5.43 9.99 -8.21
C LEU A 136 -6.29 9.34 -7.13
N GLU A 137 -6.62 10.11 -6.08
CA GLU A 137 -7.28 9.62 -4.87
C GLU A 137 -8.67 9.04 -5.18
N ILE A 138 -8.98 7.96 -4.46
CA ILE A 138 -10.30 7.35 -4.36
C ILE A 138 -10.66 7.17 -2.89
N GLY A 139 -11.96 7.18 -2.56
CA GLY A 139 -12.42 7.09 -1.18
C GLY A 139 -12.10 8.35 -0.37
N ASN A 140 -12.07 8.26 0.96
CA ASN A 140 -11.84 9.37 1.91
C ASN A 140 -13.06 10.29 2.11
N TRP A 141 -13.35 11.21 1.18
CA TRP A 141 -14.44 12.20 1.34
C TRP A 141 -15.78 11.75 0.75
N VAL A 142 -15.73 10.74 -0.12
CA VAL A 142 -16.90 10.07 -0.68
C VAL A 142 -16.86 8.65 -0.13
N ASP A 143 -17.94 8.18 0.52
CA ASP A 143 -18.13 6.78 0.92
C ASP A 143 -18.34 5.89 -0.33
N ALA A 144 -17.37 5.91 -1.24
CA ALA A 144 -17.34 5.15 -2.46
C ALA A 144 -15.92 5.09 -3.05
N ASP A 145 -15.62 4.01 -3.76
CA ASP A 145 -14.37 3.81 -4.52
C ASP A 145 -14.30 4.62 -5.83
N GLN A 146 -14.91 5.80 -5.83
CA GLN A 146 -14.89 6.77 -6.92
C GLN A 146 -13.76 7.77 -6.72
N SER A 147 -13.29 8.35 -7.82
CA SER A 147 -12.25 9.36 -7.74
C SER A 147 -12.78 10.62 -7.07
N THR A 148 -12.03 11.14 -6.11
CA THR A 148 -12.32 12.44 -5.47
C THR A 148 -11.87 13.61 -6.35
N GLY A 149 -11.14 13.35 -7.44
CA GLY A 149 -10.44 14.35 -8.24
C GLY A 149 -9.17 14.90 -7.60
N ARG A 150 -8.84 14.51 -6.36
CA ARG A 150 -7.62 14.95 -5.68
C ARG A 150 -6.41 14.17 -6.15
N ILE A 151 -5.30 14.87 -6.29
CA ILE A 151 -4.00 14.28 -6.63
C ILE A 151 -3.16 14.24 -5.36
N ILE A 152 -2.64 13.06 -5.02
CA ILE A 152 -1.79 12.84 -3.85
C ILE A 152 -0.39 12.49 -4.34
N HIS A 153 0.61 13.26 -3.88
CA HIS A 153 2.02 12.94 -4.07
C HIS A 153 2.56 12.21 -2.85
N ILE A 154 3.11 11.02 -3.06
CA ILE A 154 3.60 10.16 -2.00
C ILE A 154 5.11 9.97 -2.17
N PRO A 155 5.93 10.28 -1.16
CA PRO A 155 7.37 10.02 -1.22
C PRO A 155 7.64 8.53 -1.48
N ASN A 156 8.51 8.24 -2.45
CA ASN A 156 8.80 6.86 -2.84
C ASN A 156 9.29 5.99 -1.67
N GLY A 157 9.96 6.59 -0.69
CA GLY A 157 10.46 5.92 0.51
C GLY A 157 9.36 5.24 1.34
N LYS A 158 8.11 5.72 1.23
CA LYS A 158 6.97 5.13 1.93
C LYS A 158 6.71 3.68 1.57
N VAL A 159 7.16 3.20 0.40
CA VAL A 159 7.02 1.78 0.00
C VAL A 159 7.78 0.81 0.91
N PHE A 160 8.74 1.30 1.69
CA PHE A 160 9.48 0.47 2.65
C PHE A 160 8.90 0.50 4.06
N THR A 161 8.12 1.53 4.39
CA THR A 161 7.62 1.74 5.76
C THR A 161 6.14 1.45 5.90
N GLU A 162 5.37 1.55 4.82
CA GLU A 162 3.92 1.35 4.81
C GLU A 162 3.57 0.07 4.04
N PRO A 163 2.54 -0.67 4.45
CA PRO A 163 2.01 -1.75 3.64
C PRO A 163 1.42 -1.19 2.34
N LEU A 164 1.67 -1.93 1.25
CA LEU A 164 1.13 -1.65 -0.08
C LEU A 164 0.15 -2.75 -0.47
N ALA A 165 -1.12 -2.40 -0.63
CA ALA A 165 -2.13 -3.26 -1.26
C ALA A 165 -2.30 -2.87 -2.73
N ASN A 166 -2.25 -3.85 -3.63
CA ASN A 166 -2.50 -3.64 -5.05
C ASN A 166 -3.76 -4.40 -5.45
N PHE A 167 -4.74 -3.69 -6.00
CA PHE A 167 -6.05 -4.23 -6.34
C PHE A 167 -6.13 -4.77 -7.78
N THR A 168 -5.15 -4.43 -8.63
CA THR A 168 -5.21 -4.73 -10.08
C THR A 168 -4.13 -5.70 -10.52
N LYS A 169 -3.04 -5.82 -9.76
CA LYS A 169 -1.90 -6.64 -10.14
C LYS A 169 -2.15 -8.12 -9.88
N GLY A 170 -1.93 -8.92 -10.91
CA GLY A 170 -2.12 -10.37 -10.87
C GLY A 170 -3.58 -10.75 -11.08
N PHE A 171 -4.48 -10.31 -10.21
CA PHE A 171 -5.90 -10.61 -10.29
C PHE A 171 -6.70 -9.30 -10.33
N GLN A 172 -7.35 -9.00 -11.46
CA GLN A 172 -8.03 -7.72 -11.72
C GLN A 172 -9.43 -7.62 -11.09
N PHE A 173 -9.81 -8.60 -10.29
CA PHE A 173 -11.12 -8.66 -9.64
C PHE A 173 -10.96 -8.67 -8.13
N ILE A 174 -11.93 -8.13 -7.42
CA ILE A 174 -12.01 -8.21 -5.96
C ILE A 174 -13.32 -8.87 -5.56
N TRP A 175 -13.31 -9.49 -4.40
CA TRP A 175 -14.53 -9.93 -3.74
C TRP A 175 -15.22 -8.73 -3.13
N ASN A 176 -16.46 -8.49 -3.55
CA ASN A 176 -17.34 -7.49 -2.95
C ASN A 176 -18.50 -8.20 -2.24
N GLU A 177 -18.88 -7.66 -1.07
CA GLU A 177 -19.94 -8.20 -0.24
C GLU A 177 -21.04 -7.16 -0.04
N ILE A 178 -22.29 -7.56 -0.25
CA ILE A 178 -23.49 -6.73 -0.07
C ILE A 178 -24.37 -7.39 1.00
N PRO A 179 -24.47 -6.81 2.21
CA PRO A 179 -25.36 -7.31 3.25
C PRO A 179 -26.80 -6.88 2.97
N VAL A 180 -27.72 -7.84 2.99
CA VAL A 180 -29.17 -7.62 2.88
C VAL A 180 -29.84 -8.24 4.10
N LEU A 181 -30.46 -7.42 4.94
CA LEU A 181 -31.10 -7.88 6.16
C LEU A 181 -32.63 -7.97 5.96
N VAL A 182 -33.19 -9.15 6.15
CA VAL A 182 -34.64 -9.41 6.07
C VAL A 182 -35.20 -9.79 7.44
N THR A 183 -36.49 -9.54 7.67
CA THR A 183 -37.16 -9.85 8.96
C THR A 183 -37.16 -11.36 9.26
N PHE A 184 -37.42 -11.75 10.51
CA PHE A 184 -37.52 -13.17 10.88
C PHE A 184 -38.78 -13.84 10.31
N GLU A 185 -39.80 -13.05 10.04
CA GLU A 185 -41.07 -13.45 9.44
C GLU A 185 -40.96 -13.64 7.92
N SER A 186 -39.94 -13.03 7.30
CA SER A 186 -39.71 -13.13 5.86
C SER A 186 -39.34 -14.55 5.42
N ASN A 187 -39.73 -14.91 4.20
CA ASN A 187 -39.26 -16.11 3.53
C ASN A 187 -37.81 -15.94 3.08
N TRP A 188 -36.87 -16.12 4.02
CA TRP A 188 -35.44 -15.90 3.77
C TRP A 188 -34.86 -16.85 2.72
N GLU A 189 -35.42 -18.05 2.51
CA GLU A 189 -34.99 -18.98 1.46
C GLU A 189 -35.35 -18.44 0.07
N LYS A 190 -36.59 -17.95 -0.09
CA LYS A 190 -37.02 -17.28 -1.33
C LYS A 190 -36.18 -16.03 -1.59
N ALA A 191 -35.97 -15.20 -0.58
CA ALA A 191 -35.11 -14.03 -0.66
C ALA A 191 -33.70 -14.42 -1.11
N LYS A 192 -33.08 -15.43 -0.49
CA LYS A 192 -31.76 -15.93 -0.85
C LYS A 192 -31.65 -16.36 -2.32
N ASN A 193 -32.67 -17.04 -2.84
CA ASN A 193 -32.70 -17.47 -4.24
C ASN A 193 -32.77 -16.26 -5.19
N ILE A 194 -33.64 -15.29 -4.92
CA ILE A 194 -33.74 -14.04 -5.69
C ILE A 194 -32.39 -13.30 -5.69
N LEU A 195 -31.77 -13.13 -4.51
CA LEU A 195 -30.47 -12.46 -4.38
C LEU A 195 -29.38 -13.19 -5.18
N LEU A 196 -29.39 -14.54 -5.19
CA LEU A 196 -28.43 -15.33 -5.95
C LEU A 196 -28.61 -15.14 -7.48
N GLU A 197 -29.84 -15.06 -7.97
CA GLU A 197 -30.13 -14.79 -9.38
C GLU A 197 -29.68 -13.39 -9.80
N ILE A 198 -30.01 -12.38 -8.99
CA ILE A 198 -29.55 -10.99 -9.22
C ILE A 198 -28.01 -10.93 -9.21
N ALA A 199 -27.36 -11.61 -8.26
CA ALA A 199 -25.91 -11.66 -8.18
C ALA A 199 -25.28 -12.36 -9.40
N ARG A 200 -25.91 -13.38 -9.97
CA ARG A 200 -25.46 -14.03 -11.22
C ARG A 200 -25.65 -13.15 -12.46
N LYS A 201 -26.67 -12.29 -12.46
CA LYS A 201 -26.92 -11.31 -13.52
C LYS A 201 -25.89 -10.18 -13.55
N HIS A 202 -25.44 -9.71 -12.39
CA HIS A 202 -24.53 -8.55 -12.27
C HIS A 202 -23.09 -8.88 -11.91
N GLY A 203 -22.84 -10.10 -11.40
CA GLY A 203 -21.48 -10.60 -11.17
C GLY A 203 -20.69 -10.55 -12.45
N ALA A 204 -19.37 -10.38 -12.35
CA ALA A 204 -18.51 -10.38 -13.54
C ALA A 204 -18.86 -11.59 -14.42
N HIS A 205 -19.37 -11.34 -15.63
CA HIS A 205 -19.56 -12.37 -16.65
C HIS A 205 -18.18 -12.77 -17.16
N LEU A 206 -17.47 -13.53 -16.33
CA LEU A 206 -16.24 -14.16 -16.72
C LEU A 206 -16.65 -15.20 -17.76
N THR A 207 -16.33 -14.95 -19.02
CA THR A 207 -16.35 -16.01 -20.03
C THR A 207 -15.53 -17.19 -19.50
N ALA A 208 -15.85 -18.41 -19.94
CA ALA A 208 -15.10 -19.60 -19.52
C ALA A 208 -13.58 -19.43 -19.71
N GLU A 209 -13.16 -18.70 -20.74
CA GLU A 209 -11.77 -18.32 -20.99
C GLU A 209 -11.20 -17.36 -19.94
N ALA A 210 -11.99 -16.38 -19.49
CA ALA A 210 -11.60 -15.46 -18.43
C ALA A 210 -11.48 -16.19 -17.08
N GLU A 211 -12.41 -17.11 -16.77
CA GLU A 211 -12.30 -17.97 -15.57
C GLU A 211 -11.06 -18.88 -15.63
N ALA A 212 -10.77 -19.48 -16.78
CA ALA A 212 -9.59 -20.32 -16.96
C ALA A 212 -8.29 -19.52 -16.79
N LYS A 213 -8.21 -18.34 -17.39
CA LYS A 213 -7.07 -17.43 -17.24
C LYS A 213 -6.93 -16.92 -15.81
N LEU A 214 -8.04 -16.67 -15.13
CA LEU A 214 -8.04 -16.29 -13.72
C LEU A 214 -7.55 -17.44 -12.84
N ARG A 215 -8.00 -18.68 -13.07
CA ARG A 215 -7.49 -19.88 -12.36
C ARG A 215 -6.00 -20.07 -12.59
N GLU A 216 -5.51 -19.89 -13.82
CA GLU A 216 -4.09 -19.96 -14.15
C GLU A 216 -3.30 -18.92 -13.34
N VAL A 217 -3.72 -17.65 -13.36
CA VAL A 217 -3.01 -16.59 -12.64
C VAL A 217 -3.08 -16.79 -11.13
N SER A 218 -4.25 -17.18 -10.60
CA SER A 218 -4.45 -17.53 -9.20
C SER A 218 -3.53 -18.66 -8.74
N SER A 219 -3.36 -19.71 -9.56
CA SER A 219 -2.42 -20.80 -9.28
C SER A 219 -0.95 -20.33 -9.21
N ARG A 220 -0.55 -19.41 -10.08
CA ARG A 220 0.81 -18.81 -10.07
C ARG A 220 1.07 -18.01 -8.79
N PHE A 221 0.04 -17.37 -8.24
CA PHE A 221 0.12 -16.66 -6.96
C PHE A 221 -0.19 -17.56 -5.75
N MET A 222 -0.40 -18.87 -5.95
CA MET A 222 -0.81 -19.83 -4.92
C MET A 222 -2.10 -19.42 -4.17
N ILE A 223 -2.98 -18.71 -4.86
CA ILE A 223 -4.29 -18.32 -4.36
C ILE A 223 -5.29 -19.34 -4.90
N PHE A 224 -5.81 -20.22 -4.05
CA PHE A 224 -6.79 -21.23 -4.47
C PHE A 224 -8.20 -20.69 -4.25
N TYR A 225 -8.82 -20.16 -5.30
CA TYR A 225 -10.25 -19.85 -5.29
C TYR A 225 -11.04 -21.12 -5.64
N THR A 226 -11.79 -21.65 -4.67
CA THR A 226 -12.62 -22.85 -4.87
C THR A 226 -13.89 -22.54 -5.67
N THR A 227 -14.41 -21.32 -5.53
CA THR A 227 -15.67 -20.89 -6.15
C THR A 227 -15.51 -19.45 -6.64
N LEU A 228 -15.49 -19.24 -7.97
CA LEU A 228 -15.47 -17.91 -8.59
C LEU A 228 -16.88 -17.35 -8.84
N THR A 229 -17.90 -18.19 -8.71
CA THR A 229 -19.29 -17.82 -8.92
C THR A 229 -19.86 -17.05 -7.72
N PRO A 230 -20.81 -16.12 -7.95
CA PRO A 230 -21.51 -15.45 -6.87
C PRO A 230 -22.19 -16.44 -5.91
N THR A 231 -22.14 -16.13 -4.62
CA THR A 231 -22.73 -16.95 -3.55
C THR A 231 -23.44 -16.04 -2.54
N VAL A 232 -24.50 -16.53 -1.91
CA VAL A 232 -25.20 -15.81 -0.83
C VAL A 232 -25.01 -16.58 0.48
N TYR A 233 -24.33 -15.96 1.44
CA TYR A 233 -24.17 -16.48 2.80
C TYR A 233 -25.37 -16.11 3.66
N THR A 234 -25.66 -16.96 4.64
CA THR A 234 -26.78 -16.75 5.57
C THR A 234 -26.23 -16.73 6.99
N SER A 235 -26.58 -15.69 7.74
CA SER A 235 -26.28 -15.54 9.17
C SER A 235 -27.47 -14.89 9.87
N VAL A 236 -27.50 -14.93 11.21
CA VAL A 236 -28.54 -14.26 12.01
C VAL A 236 -27.96 -12.98 12.61
N ALA A 237 -28.72 -11.89 12.57
CA ALA A 237 -28.40 -10.62 13.23
C ALA A 237 -29.51 -10.23 14.22
N ASP A 238 -29.30 -9.15 14.97
CA ASP A 238 -30.18 -8.76 16.09
C ASP A 238 -31.65 -8.54 15.70
N SER A 239 -31.91 -8.09 14.47
CA SER A 239 -33.26 -7.75 13.99
C SER A 239 -33.72 -8.59 12.79
N GLY A 240 -33.03 -9.68 12.44
CA GLY A 240 -33.45 -10.51 11.32
C GLY A 240 -32.41 -11.50 10.79
N VAL A 241 -32.68 -12.05 9.61
CA VAL A 241 -31.78 -12.93 8.87
C VAL A 241 -30.91 -12.10 7.92
N LEU A 242 -29.59 -12.16 8.08
CA LEU A 242 -28.62 -11.46 7.25
C LEU A 242 -28.18 -12.35 6.08
N LEU A 243 -28.52 -11.92 4.88
CA LEU A 243 -28.13 -12.52 3.62
C LEU A 243 -27.02 -11.70 2.97
N THR A 244 -25.80 -12.22 2.94
CA THR A 244 -24.64 -11.52 2.38
C THR A 244 -24.34 -12.04 0.99
N ILE A 245 -24.59 -11.23 -0.03
CA ILE A 245 -24.19 -11.52 -1.41
C ILE A 245 -22.68 -11.32 -1.51
N ARG A 246 -21.96 -12.33 -2.01
CA ARG A 246 -20.53 -12.24 -2.33
C ARG A 246 -20.31 -12.52 -3.80
N TYR A 247 -19.67 -11.60 -4.51
CA TYR A 247 -19.41 -11.72 -5.94
C TYR A 247 -18.08 -11.08 -6.34
N LEU A 248 -17.53 -11.48 -7.50
CA LEU A 248 -16.35 -10.87 -8.09
C LEU A 248 -16.74 -9.66 -8.95
N CYS A 249 -16.01 -8.56 -8.77
CA CYS A 249 -16.15 -7.37 -9.61
C CYS A 249 -14.80 -6.68 -9.85
N ASP A 250 -14.70 -5.90 -10.92
CA ASP A 250 -13.58 -5.00 -11.13
C ASP A 250 -13.60 -3.92 -10.02
N PRO A 251 -12.48 -3.63 -9.34
CA PRO A 251 -12.39 -2.56 -8.34
C PRO A 251 -12.95 -1.20 -8.80
N ARG A 252 -12.87 -0.88 -10.09
CA ARG A 252 -13.38 0.37 -10.68
C ARG A 252 -14.88 0.36 -10.89
N GLN A 253 -15.47 -0.82 -11.10
CA GLN A 253 -16.91 -0.98 -11.34
C GLN A 253 -17.69 -1.31 -10.07
N ARG A 254 -17.01 -1.61 -8.95
CA ARG A 254 -17.62 -2.00 -7.67
C ARG A 254 -18.84 -1.16 -7.28
N ARG A 255 -18.76 0.17 -7.38
CA ARG A 255 -19.90 1.05 -7.08
C ARG A 255 -21.07 0.85 -8.05
N GLY A 256 -20.78 0.82 -9.35
CA GLY A 256 -21.80 0.66 -10.39
C GLY A 256 -22.51 -0.68 -10.28
N THR A 257 -21.76 -1.77 -10.06
CA THR A 257 -22.34 -3.11 -9.86
C THR A 257 -23.14 -3.19 -8.57
N THR A 258 -22.65 -2.58 -7.48
CA THR A 258 -23.38 -2.52 -6.20
C THR A 258 -24.70 -1.77 -6.33
N GLN A 259 -24.70 -0.63 -7.04
CA GLN A 259 -25.91 0.12 -7.33
C GLN A 259 -26.90 -0.72 -8.15
N ALA A 260 -26.46 -1.31 -9.26
CA ALA A 260 -27.32 -2.10 -10.13
C ALA A 260 -27.94 -3.31 -9.40
N ILE A 261 -27.16 -3.99 -8.56
CA ILE A 261 -27.64 -5.07 -7.70
C ILE A 261 -28.69 -4.53 -6.72
N TRP A 262 -28.42 -3.44 -5.99
CA TRP A 262 -29.38 -2.89 -5.04
C TRP A 262 -30.69 -2.45 -5.68
N GLU A 263 -30.66 -1.78 -6.83
CA GLU A 263 -31.87 -1.38 -7.53
C GLU A 263 -32.72 -2.60 -7.95
N ASP A 264 -32.08 -3.68 -8.42
CA ASP A 264 -32.78 -4.91 -8.78
C ASP A 264 -33.31 -5.65 -7.54
N ILE A 265 -32.61 -5.62 -6.41
CA ILE A 265 -33.10 -6.17 -5.13
C ILE A 265 -34.36 -5.42 -4.69
N LEU A 266 -34.32 -4.09 -4.69
CA LEU A 266 -35.45 -3.27 -4.28
C LEU A 266 -36.68 -3.53 -5.18
N ARG A 267 -36.48 -3.64 -6.50
CA ARG A 267 -37.56 -3.99 -7.44
C ARG A 267 -38.12 -5.39 -7.18
N ALA A 268 -37.25 -6.40 -7.04
CA ALA A 268 -37.69 -7.79 -6.85
C ALA A 268 -38.39 -8.02 -5.51
N PHE A 269 -37.92 -7.39 -4.43
CA PHE A 269 -38.55 -7.53 -3.11
C PHE A 269 -39.86 -6.77 -3.04
N ALA A 270 -40.02 -5.65 -3.74
CA ALA A 270 -41.29 -4.93 -3.82
C ALA A 270 -42.41 -5.73 -4.51
N GLU A 271 -42.07 -6.74 -5.31
CA GLU A 271 -43.03 -7.66 -5.94
C GLU A 271 -43.40 -8.85 -5.04
N CYS A 272 -42.79 -8.98 -3.86
CA CYS A 272 -43.01 -10.09 -2.94
C CYS A 272 -43.76 -9.63 -1.68
N ASP A 273 -44.91 -10.24 -1.39
CA ASP A 273 -45.68 -9.96 -0.17
C ASP A 273 -45.11 -10.64 1.10
N ASP A 274 -44.12 -11.53 0.94
CA ASP A 274 -43.55 -12.38 2.01
C ASP A 274 -42.06 -12.07 2.32
N ILE A 275 -41.55 -10.93 1.85
CA ILE A 275 -40.15 -10.51 2.06
C ILE A 275 -40.10 -9.04 2.45
N ASP A 276 -39.70 -8.77 3.69
CA ASP A 276 -39.56 -7.43 4.25
C ASP A 276 -38.11 -7.16 4.65
N PHE A 277 -37.63 -5.94 4.37
CA PHE A 277 -36.35 -5.48 4.92
C PHE A 277 -36.48 -5.27 6.42
N ALA A 278 -35.51 -5.82 7.16
CA ALA A 278 -35.45 -5.58 8.59
C ALA A 278 -34.93 -4.17 8.89
N TYR A 279 -35.49 -3.60 9.95
CA TYR A 279 -35.04 -2.38 10.58
C TYR A 279 -34.74 -2.66 12.06
N PRO A 280 -33.96 -1.81 12.74
CA PRO A 280 -33.75 -1.94 14.18
C PRO A 280 -35.08 -2.04 14.92
N THR A 281 -35.37 -3.20 15.50
CA THR A 281 -36.66 -3.48 16.14
C THR A 281 -36.45 -3.76 17.63
N GLN A 282 -37.35 -3.23 18.47
CA GLN A 282 -37.40 -3.56 19.89
C GLN A 282 -38.72 -4.25 20.20
N ARG A 283 -38.63 -5.43 20.84
CA ARG A 283 -39.82 -6.10 21.37
C ARG A 283 -40.00 -5.70 22.82
N PHE A 284 -41.11 -5.03 23.12
CA PHE A 284 -41.57 -4.86 24.49
C PHE A 284 -42.20 -6.17 24.96
N TYR A 285 -41.61 -6.78 25.98
CA TYR A 285 -42.13 -8.00 26.59
C TYR A 285 -42.84 -7.66 27.89
N ASN A 286 -44.14 -7.89 27.93
CA ASN A 286 -44.90 -7.75 29.17
C ASN A 286 -45.02 -9.11 29.86
N ASN A 287 -44.23 -9.32 30.91
CA ASN A 287 -44.20 -10.58 31.65
C ASN A 287 -45.56 -10.99 32.25
N VAL A 288 -46.43 -10.02 32.58
CA VAL A 288 -47.75 -10.31 33.16
C VAL A 288 -48.70 -10.93 32.12
N LEU A 289 -48.59 -10.52 30.85
CA LEU A 289 -49.46 -10.96 29.76
C LEU A 289 -48.88 -12.15 28.98
N GLU A 290 -47.59 -12.10 28.70
CA GLU A 290 -46.89 -13.05 27.80
C GLU A 290 -46.05 -14.08 28.56
N GLY A 291 -45.83 -13.88 29.85
CA GLY A 291 -44.97 -14.74 30.65
C GLY A 291 -45.51 -16.13 30.89
N LYS A 292 -44.60 -16.98 31.38
CA LYS A 292 -44.92 -18.35 31.78
C LYS A 292 -46.10 -18.33 32.76
N PRO A 293 -46.99 -19.34 32.73
CA PRO A 293 -48.21 -19.34 33.53
C PRO A 293 -47.99 -19.04 35.02
N GLU A 294 -46.86 -19.48 35.57
CA GLU A 294 -46.45 -19.28 36.97
C GLU A 294 -46.07 -17.83 37.33
N ALA A 295 -45.71 -17.01 36.33
CA ALA A 295 -45.28 -15.62 36.50
C ALA A 295 -46.40 -14.60 36.20
N ARG A 296 -47.57 -15.06 35.71
CA ARG A 296 -48.75 -14.21 35.52
C ARG A 296 -49.28 -13.85 36.90
N ALA A 297 -49.38 -12.56 37.20
CA ALA A 297 -49.94 -12.09 38.47
C ALA A 297 -51.32 -12.75 38.68
N ARG A 298 -51.55 -13.32 39.87
CA ARG A 298 -52.86 -13.87 40.21
C ARG A 298 -53.88 -12.73 40.09
N PRO A 299 -55.07 -12.96 39.47
CA PRO A 299 -56.07 -11.90 39.23
C PRO A 299 -56.52 -11.11 40.47
N ALA A 300 -56.12 -11.50 41.68
CA ALA A 300 -56.49 -10.85 42.93
C ALA A 300 -55.73 -9.56 43.26
N GLU A 301 -54.60 -9.23 42.60
CA GLU A 301 -53.83 -8.01 42.91
C GLU A 301 -54.29 -6.75 42.14
N ILE A 302 -55.16 -6.89 41.14
CA ILE A 302 -55.61 -5.78 40.28
C ILE A 302 -56.93 -5.14 40.80
N ALA A 303 -57.69 -5.85 41.64
CA ALA A 303 -58.88 -5.30 42.28
C ALA A 303 -58.49 -4.65 43.62
N GLY A 304 -58.31 -3.34 43.63
CA GLY A 304 -58.11 -2.58 44.87
C GLY A 304 -59.27 -2.78 45.84
N GLU A 305 -59.02 -3.51 46.93
CA GLU A 305 -59.91 -3.48 48.09
C GLU A 305 -59.61 -2.24 48.95
N PRO A 306 -60.64 -1.47 49.35
CA PRO A 306 -60.48 -0.29 50.16
C PRO A 306 -60.03 -0.70 51.57
N ARG A 307 -58.90 -0.16 52.04
CA ARG A 307 -58.48 -0.28 53.43
C ARG A 307 -59.48 0.45 54.33
N THR A 308 -60.41 -0.27 54.94
CA THR A 308 -61.18 0.22 56.09
C THR A 308 -60.23 0.44 57.27
N GLY A 309 -60.09 1.69 57.69
CA GLY A 309 -59.26 2.10 58.81
C GLY A 309 -59.80 1.66 60.17
N ARG A 310 -58.88 1.38 61.07
CA ARG A 310 -59.01 1.54 62.52
C ARG A 310 -57.96 2.52 62.98
#